data_AF-A0A2V8Q5F6-F1
#
_entry.id   AF-A0A2V8Q5F6-F1
#
_cell.length_a   1.000
_cell.length_b   1.000
_cell.length_c   1.000
_cell.angle_alpha   90.00
_cell.angle_beta   90.00
_cell.angle_gamma   90.00
#
_symmetry.space_group_name_H-M   'P 1'
#
loop_
_entity.id
_entity.type
_entity.pdbx_description
1 polymer ?
#
loop_
_entity_poly.entity_id
_entity_poly.type
_entity_poly.pdbx_seq_one_letter_code
_entity_poly.pdbx_strand_id
1 'polypeptide(L)'
;VLEKQFGPHKELKSRRDKLTRSTAPAEAQPAVFEFNATEVDEPHEETVSLDMAFAPIESARNGLVAEVATPAKANAQKGIDSGLAELFEEFRVAEEEDTGLEDYETHYNMGTAYKEMDLVDEAIQEFQTSVALVKPADGTSRFLQCCNMLGHCFVQKDMLEAAIMWFKKGLSAPGHSEDEYQALRYELAGAYEGLGDVAQAQQYYTEVYGVDVNYREVAEKLQNLRKKK
;
A
#
# COMPACT_ATOMS: atom_id res chain seq x y z
N VAL A 1 -34.98 24.83 -10.00
CA VAL A 1 -34.52 26.20 -10.35
C VAL A 1 -34.26 26.37 -11.85
N LEU A 2 -33.69 25.38 -12.54
CA LEU A 2 -33.43 25.43 -14.01
C LEU A 2 -34.68 25.45 -14.93
N GLU A 3 -35.81 24.84 -14.54
CA GLU A 3 -37.03 24.78 -15.39
C GLU A 3 -37.78 26.12 -15.52
N LYS A 4 -37.54 27.10 -14.64
CA LYS A 4 -38.16 28.44 -14.75
C LYS A 4 -37.50 29.32 -15.83
N GLN A 5 -36.29 28.96 -16.27
CA GLN A 5 -35.45 29.83 -17.12
C GLN A 5 -35.35 29.35 -18.57
N PHE A 6 -35.61 28.05 -18.83
CA PHE A 6 -35.43 27.43 -20.16
C PHE A 6 -36.70 26.76 -20.74
N GLY A 7 -37.84 26.84 -20.03
CA GLY A 7 -39.10 26.24 -20.47
C GLY A 7 -39.13 24.70 -20.39
N PRO A 8 -40.29 24.07 -20.65
CA PRO A 8 -40.45 22.63 -20.48
C PRO A 8 -39.70 21.85 -21.58
N HIS A 9 -38.60 21.19 -21.21
CA HIS A 9 -37.81 20.36 -22.13
C HIS A 9 -38.29 18.89 -22.09
N LYS A 10 -38.74 18.35 -23.24
CA LYS A 10 -39.30 16.99 -23.35
C LYS A 10 -38.33 15.91 -22.88
N GLU A 11 -37.04 16.12 -23.13
CA GLU A 11 -35.99 15.15 -22.82
C GLU A 11 -35.67 15.05 -21.32
N LEU A 12 -35.77 16.16 -20.59
CA LEU A 12 -35.59 16.19 -19.13
C LEU A 12 -36.77 15.52 -18.42
N LYS A 13 -37.99 15.69 -18.93
CA LYS A 13 -39.18 14.99 -18.42
C LYS A 13 -39.05 13.48 -18.58
N SER A 14 -38.68 13.01 -19.78
CA SER A 14 -38.51 11.58 -20.03
C SER A 14 -37.45 10.93 -19.13
N ARG A 15 -36.34 11.63 -18.84
CA ARG A 15 -35.31 11.15 -17.91
C ARG A 15 -35.79 11.14 -16.46
N ARG A 16 -36.58 12.13 -16.05
CA ARG A 16 -37.17 12.18 -14.70
C ARG A 16 -38.20 11.07 -14.48
N ASP A 17 -39.03 10.78 -15.47
CA ASP A 17 -40.02 9.68 -15.43
C ASP A 17 -39.35 8.31 -15.40
N LYS A 18 -38.17 8.16 -16.02
CA LYS A 18 -37.36 6.93 -15.90
C LYS A 18 -36.75 6.76 -14.51
N LEU A 19 -36.36 7.85 -13.85
CA LEU A 19 -35.81 7.81 -12.49
C LEU A 19 -36.87 7.44 -11.46
N THR A 20 -38.08 7.99 -11.56
CA THR A 20 -39.18 7.73 -10.62
C THR A 20 -39.73 6.31 -10.75
N ARG A 21 -39.62 5.68 -11.92
CA ARG A 21 -40.00 4.28 -12.12
C ARG A 21 -39.01 3.28 -11.52
N SER A 22 -37.77 3.70 -11.26
CA SER A 22 -36.73 2.86 -10.66
C SER A 22 -36.70 2.91 -9.12
N THR A 23 -37.52 3.76 -8.49
CA THR A 23 -37.59 3.93 -7.03
C THR A 23 -38.99 3.63 -6.48
N ALA A 24 -39.64 2.59 -7.00
CA ALA A 24 -40.79 2.01 -6.31
C ALA A 24 -40.28 1.12 -5.15
N PRO A 25 -40.79 1.27 -3.92
CA PRO A 25 -40.39 0.40 -2.81
C PRO A 25 -40.88 -1.02 -3.08
N ALA A 26 -39.96 -1.98 -3.06
CA ALA A 26 -40.28 -3.40 -3.14
C ALA A 26 -41.09 -3.80 -1.90
N GLU A 27 -42.34 -4.21 -2.11
CA GLU A 27 -43.18 -4.79 -1.07
C GLU A 27 -42.55 -6.10 -0.56
N ALA A 28 -42.31 -6.16 0.75
CA ALA A 28 -41.83 -7.36 1.43
C ALA A 28 -42.91 -8.44 1.39
N GLN A 29 -42.64 -9.55 0.70
CA GLN A 29 -43.42 -10.78 0.84
C GLN A 29 -42.77 -11.65 1.92
N PRO A 30 -43.54 -12.25 2.85
CA PRO A 30 -42.99 -13.20 3.80
C PRO A 30 -42.72 -14.51 3.06
N ALA A 31 -41.46 -14.80 2.77
CA ALA A 31 -41.06 -16.12 2.32
C ALA A 31 -41.07 -17.07 3.54
N VAL A 32 -42.06 -17.95 3.57
CA VAL A 32 -42.17 -19.04 4.54
C VAL A 32 -41.05 -20.03 4.26
N PHE A 33 -40.26 -20.30 5.29
CA PHE A 33 -39.12 -21.19 5.27
C PHE A 33 -39.63 -22.64 5.42
N GLU A 34 -39.45 -23.46 4.38
CA GLU A 34 -39.84 -24.88 4.41
C GLU A 34 -38.56 -25.73 4.51
N PHE A 35 -38.34 -26.27 5.71
CA PHE A 35 -37.21 -27.12 6.05
C PHE A 35 -37.49 -28.53 5.56
N ASN A 36 -36.84 -28.94 4.46
CA ASN A 36 -36.88 -30.32 4.01
C ASN A 36 -35.65 -31.05 4.55
N ALA A 37 -35.87 -31.84 5.60
CA ALA A 37 -34.85 -32.71 6.18
C ALA A 37 -34.64 -33.92 5.26
N THR A 38 -33.39 -34.18 4.88
CA THR A 38 -32.96 -35.53 4.47
C THR A 38 -31.64 -35.81 5.17
N GLU A 39 -31.62 -36.92 5.89
CA GLU A 39 -30.60 -37.32 6.84
C GLU A 39 -29.27 -37.73 6.17
N VAL A 40 -28.20 -37.20 6.76
CA VAL A 40 -26.84 -37.73 7.07
C VAL A 40 -26.28 -38.91 6.26
N ASP A 41 -25.07 -38.72 5.72
CA ASP A 41 -24.02 -39.76 5.68
C ASP A 41 -22.62 -39.14 5.85
N GLU A 42 -21.71 -39.94 6.41
CA GLU A 42 -20.55 -39.68 7.27
C GLU A 42 -19.27 -38.99 6.72
N PRO A 43 -18.27 -38.67 7.60
CA PRO A 43 -17.16 -37.76 7.32
C PRO A 43 -15.91 -38.46 6.79
N HIS A 44 -15.12 -37.75 5.99
CA HIS A 44 -13.72 -38.10 5.73
C HIS A 44 -12.81 -36.95 6.13
N GLU A 45 -12.03 -37.18 7.20
CA GLU A 45 -10.84 -36.43 7.55
C GLU A 45 -9.74 -36.73 6.52
N GLU A 46 -9.17 -35.69 5.91
CA GLU A 46 -7.82 -35.77 5.34
C GLU A 46 -6.92 -34.78 6.06
N THR A 47 -6.14 -35.34 6.99
CA THR A 47 -4.99 -34.67 7.60
C THR A 47 -3.87 -34.59 6.57
N VAL A 48 -3.47 -33.39 6.16
CA VAL A 48 -2.24 -33.22 5.37
C VAL A 48 -1.09 -32.91 6.33
N SER A 49 -0.25 -33.91 6.56
CA SER A 49 1.04 -33.77 7.25
C SER A 49 2.02 -32.99 6.36
N LEU A 50 2.54 -31.87 6.87
CA LEU A 50 3.59 -31.10 6.21
C LEU A 50 4.94 -31.51 6.77
N ASP A 51 5.63 -32.42 6.08
CA ASP A 51 7.01 -32.78 6.37
C ASP A 51 7.93 -32.42 5.18
N MET A 52 9.08 -31.88 5.57
CA MET A 52 10.37 -31.83 4.86
C MET A 52 10.70 -30.66 3.92
N ALA A 53 11.64 -29.87 4.46
CA ALA A 53 13.00 -29.65 3.94
C ALA A 53 13.20 -28.51 2.93
N PHE A 54 13.77 -27.42 3.46
CA PHE A 54 14.52 -26.41 2.73
C PHE A 54 15.68 -27.04 1.94
N ALA A 55 15.70 -26.82 0.62
CA ALA A 55 16.88 -26.98 -0.22
C ALA A 55 17.15 -25.65 -0.97
N PRO A 56 18.42 -25.25 -1.15
CA PRO A 56 18.78 -23.97 -1.73
C PRO A 56 18.72 -24.03 -3.27
N ILE A 57 18.09 -23.04 -3.90
CA ILE A 57 18.06 -22.94 -5.37
C ILE A 57 19.32 -22.20 -5.84
N GLU A 58 20.34 -22.97 -6.21
CA GLU A 58 21.41 -22.54 -7.10
C GLU A 58 21.10 -22.96 -8.55
N SER A 59 21.24 -21.98 -9.45
CA SER A 59 21.70 -22.09 -10.84
C SER A 59 21.28 -23.31 -11.68
N ALA A 60 20.24 -23.14 -12.49
CA ALA A 60 20.06 -23.90 -13.74
C ALA A 60 19.45 -23.02 -14.83
N ARG A 61 20.34 -22.30 -15.52
CA ARG A 61 20.14 -21.68 -16.82
C ARG A 61 19.97 -22.78 -17.87
N ASN A 62 18.77 -22.97 -18.44
CA ASN A 62 18.61 -23.22 -19.89
C ASN A 62 17.14 -23.29 -20.33
N GLY A 63 16.79 -22.44 -21.31
CA GLY A 63 16.05 -22.88 -22.49
C GLY A 63 14.55 -22.59 -22.52
N LEU A 64 14.19 -21.36 -22.90
CA LEU A 64 12.99 -21.02 -23.68
C LEU A 64 13.25 -19.64 -24.32
N VAL A 65 13.97 -19.62 -25.45
CA VAL A 65 14.07 -18.44 -26.31
C VAL A 65 12.84 -18.40 -27.20
N ALA A 66 11.90 -17.51 -26.88
CA ALA A 66 10.88 -17.05 -27.81
C ALA A 66 11.56 -16.15 -28.86
N GLU A 67 11.34 -16.50 -30.12
CA GLU A 67 11.86 -15.81 -31.30
C GLU A 67 11.22 -14.43 -31.43
N VAL A 68 11.91 -13.40 -30.94
CA VAL A 68 11.59 -12.00 -31.27
C VAL A 68 12.30 -11.69 -32.58
N ALA A 69 11.51 -11.58 -33.65
CA ALA A 69 11.97 -11.19 -34.97
C ALA A 69 12.75 -9.87 -34.90
N THR A 70 14.04 -9.92 -35.24
CA THR A 70 14.86 -8.74 -35.49
C THR A 70 14.37 -8.02 -36.76
N PRO A 71 14.15 -6.69 -36.75
CA PRO A 71 13.98 -5.99 -38.01
C PRO A 71 15.35 -5.91 -38.70
N ALA A 72 15.34 -6.29 -39.98
CA ALA A 72 16.49 -6.29 -40.86
C ALA A 72 17.15 -4.92 -40.95
N LYS A 73 18.49 -4.93 -40.99
CA LYS A 73 19.32 -3.77 -41.35
C LYS A 73 18.97 -3.30 -42.76
N ALA A 74 18.14 -2.25 -42.86
CA ALA A 74 18.04 -1.41 -44.04
C ALA A 74 19.08 -0.30 -43.91
N ASN A 75 20.14 -0.40 -44.72
CA ASN A 75 21.16 0.61 -44.84
C ASN A 75 20.60 1.76 -45.71
N ALA A 76 20.20 2.86 -45.09
CA ALA A 76 19.92 4.12 -45.78
C ALA A 76 20.66 5.25 -45.03
N GLN A 77 21.84 5.57 -45.53
CA GLN A 77 22.60 6.76 -45.19
C GLN A 77 21.73 8.01 -45.48
N LYS A 78 21.39 8.82 -44.46
CA LYS A 78 21.51 10.30 -44.39
C LYS A 78 20.75 10.83 -43.16
N GLY A 79 21.50 11.16 -42.10
CA GLY A 79 21.12 12.06 -41.00
C GLY A 79 19.71 11.90 -40.42
N ILE A 80 19.51 10.91 -39.55
CA ILE A 80 18.53 11.11 -38.48
C ILE A 80 19.19 12.13 -37.55
N ASP A 81 18.62 13.32 -37.48
CA ASP A 81 19.11 14.39 -36.61
C ASP A 81 19.47 13.81 -35.24
N SER A 82 20.72 14.00 -34.79
CA SER A 82 21.16 13.61 -33.44
C SER A 82 20.14 14.06 -32.38
N GLY A 83 19.52 15.22 -32.60
CA GLY A 83 18.45 15.76 -31.76
C GLY A 83 17.14 14.96 -31.76
N LEU A 84 16.78 14.25 -32.83
CA LEU A 84 15.62 13.34 -32.83
C LEU A 84 15.91 12.06 -32.04
N ALA A 85 17.12 11.50 -32.13
CA ALA A 85 17.53 10.36 -31.33
C ALA A 85 17.63 10.71 -29.83
N GLU A 86 18.18 11.89 -29.51
CA GLU A 86 18.17 12.44 -28.16
C GLU A 86 16.74 12.65 -27.64
N LEU A 87 15.82 13.15 -28.46
CA LEU A 87 14.41 13.32 -28.08
C LEU A 87 13.69 11.98 -27.84
N PHE A 88 14.01 10.92 -28.60
CA PHE A 88 13.43 9.59 -28.37
C PHE A 88 13.96 8.93 -27.10
N GLU A 89 15.25 9.10 -26.80
CA GLU A 89 15.81 8.65 -25.52
C GLU A 89 15.24 9.47 -24.34
N GLU A 90 15.07 10.79 -24.50
CA GLU A 90 14.38 11.63 -23.50
C GLU A 90 12.93 11.17 -23.27
N PHE A 91 12.20 10.87 -24.35
CA PHE A 91 10.83 10.35 -24.25
C PHE A 91 10.77 8.98 -23.56
N ARG A 92 11.70 8.07 -23.89
CA ARG A 92 11.74 6.74 -23.28
C ARG A 92 12.14 6.80 -21.81
N VAL A 93 13.09 7.64 -21.44
CA VAL A 93 13.43 7.88 -20.03
C VAL A 93 12.24 8.47 -19.28
N ALA A 94 11.54 9.44 -19.87
CA ALA A 94 10.32 9.99 -19.28
C ALA A 94 9.22 8.92 -19.09
N GLU A 95 9.05 8.02 -20.06
CA GLU A 95 8.07 6.93 -19.98
C GLU A 95 8.47 5.87 -18.95
N GLU A 96 9.76 5.50 -18.86
CA GLU A 96 10.27 4.58 -17.84
C GLU A 96 10.14 5.17 -16.42
N GLU A 97 10.39 6.47 -16.25
CA GLU A 97 10.16 7.17 -14.98
C GLU A 97 8.67 7.20 -14.63
N ASP A 98 7.79 7.61 -15.55
CA ASP A 98 6.34 7.72 -15.34
C ASP A 98 5.72 6.34 -15.02
N THR A 99 6.12 5.29 -15.73
CA THR A 99 5.68 3.91 -15.45
C THR A 99 6.11 3.46 -14.06
N GLY A 100 7.34 3.76 -13.63
CA GLY A 100 7.81 3.43 -12.29
C GLY A 100 7.10 4.21 -11.18
N LEU A 101 6.66 5.44 -11.46
CA LEU A 101 5.80 6.21 -10.54
C LEU A 101 4.41 5.57 -10.41
N GLU A 102 3.79 5.22 -11.55
CA GLU A 102 2.47 4.60 -11.59
C GLU A 102 2.45 3.23 -10.90
N ASP A 103 3.51 2.42 -11.10
CA ASP A 103 3.68 1.13 -10.43
C ASP A 103 3.78 1.31 -8.91
N TYR A 104 4.57 2.30 -8.44
CA TYR A 104 4.69 2.60 -7.01
C TYR A 104 3.34 2.97 -6.39
N GLU A 105 2.62 3.93 -6.99
CA GLU A 105 1.38 4.48 -6.43
C GLU A 105 0.28 3.42 -6.40
N THR A 106 0.21 2.57 -7.42
CA THR A 106 -0.75 1.47 -7.50
C THR A 106 -0.57 0.51 -6.31
N HIS A 107 0.65 0.01 -6.11
CA HIS A 107 0.95 -0.88 -4.99
C HIS A 107 0.75 -0.20 -3.62
N TYR A 108 1.15 1.07 -3.48
CA TYR A 108 0.96 1.80 -2.21
C TYR A 108 -0.53 1.95 -1.85
N ASN A 109 -1.36 2.30 -2.84
CA ASN A 109 -2.80 2.47 -2.64
C ASN A 109 -3.49 1.14 -2.37
N MET A 110 -3.10 0.06 -3.05
CA MET A 110 -3.60 -1.30 -2.76
C MET A 110 -3.24 -1.73 -1.34
N GLY A 111 -1.99 -1.51 -0.91
CA GLY A 111 -1.55 -1.80 0.46
C GLY A 111 -2.36 -1.04 1.51
N THR A 112 -2.67 0.23 1.23
CA THR A 112 -3.52 1.05 2.11
C THR A 112 -4.94 0.49 2.20
N ALA A 113 -5.54 0.14 1.06
CA ALA A 113 -6.88 -0.45 1.01
C ALA A 113 -6.95 -1.81 1.74
N TYR A 114 -5.98 -2.69 1.53
CA TYR A 114 -5.91 -3.97 2.25
C TYR A 114 -5.77 -3.76 3.76
N LYS A 115 -4.93 -2.82 4.19
CA LYS A 115 -4.77 -2.48 5.61
C LYS A 115 -6.08 -1.95 6.22
N GLU A 116 -6.81 -1.10 5.52
CA GLU A 116 -8.12 -0.58 5.97
C GLU A 116 -9.21 -1.66 6.08
N MET A 117 -9.05 -2.76 5.33
CA MET A 117 -9.90 -3.95 5.40
C MET A 117 -9.38 -5.01 6.39
N ASP A 118 -8.37 -4.69 7.20
CA ASP A 118 -7.68 -5.61 8.12
C ASP A 118 -7.04 -6.85 7.43
N LEU A 119 -6.81 -6.79 6.12
CA LEU A 119 -6.07 -7.76 5.32
C LEU A 119 -4.57 -7.44 5.39
N VAL A 120 -4.00 -7.63 6.59
CA VAL A 120 -2.67 -7.10 6.93
C VAL A 120 -1.54 -7.79 6.15
N ASP A 121 -1.68 -9.08 5.82
CA ASP A 121 -0.67 -9.84 5.09
C ASP A 121 -0.54 -9.37 3.64
N GLU A 122 -1.68 -9.17 2.98
CA GLU A 122 -1.77 -8.60 1.64
C GLU A 122 -1.24 -7.16 1.64
N ALA A 123 -1.59 -6.36 2.65
CA ALA A 123 -1.06 -5.01 2.80
C ALA A 123 0.47 -4.98 2.87
N ILE A 124 1.08 -5.90 3.65
CA ILE A 124 2.53 -6.02 3.76
C ILE A 124 3.15 -6.35 2.40
N GLN A 125 2.57 -7.29 1.63
CA GLN A 125 3.07 -7.65 0.31
C GLN A 125 3.05 -6.46 -0.65
N GLU A 126 1.96 -5.71 -0.68
CA GLU A 126 1.82 -4.53 -1.53
C GLU A 126 2.80 -3.42 -1.15
N PHE A 127 2.93 -3.11 0.15
CA PHE A 127 3.91 -2.12 0.60
C PHE A 127 5.37 -2.57 0.38
N GLN A 128 5.65 -3.88 0.45
CA GLN A 128 6.98 -4.42 0.10
C GLN A 128 7.30 -4.26 -1.38
N THR A 129 6.32 -4.46 -2.25
CA THR A 129 6.47 -4.21 -3.68
C THR A 129 6.69 -2.72 -3.94
N SER A 130 5.84 -1.87 -3.36
CA SER A 130 5.95 -0.41 -3.48
C SER A 130 7.32 0.11 -3.01
N VAL A 131 7.83 -0.32 -1.85
CA VAL A 131 9.14 0.13 -1.34
C VAL A 131 10.31 -0.36 -2.18
N ALA A 132 10.16 -1.48 -2.91
CA ALA A 132 11.20 -1.99 -3.80
C ALA A 132 11.35 -1.15 -5.09
N LEU A 133 10.31 -0.39 -5.45
CA LEU A 133 10.29 0.49 -6.62
C LEU A 133 10.90 1.88 -6.36
N VAL A 134 11.17 2.22 -5.10
CA VAL A 134 11.68 3.55 -4.70
C VAL A 134 13.01 3.47 -3.98
N LYS A 135 13.80 4.55 -4.02
CA LYS A 135 15.09 4.64 -3.34
C LYS A 135 14.98 5.55 -2.11
N PRO A 136 15.72 5.26 -1.03
CA PRO A 136 15.71 6.10 0.18
C PRO A 136 16.09 7.57 -0.02
N ALA A 137 16.80 7.89 -1.10
CA ALA A 137 17.33 9.22 -1.38
C ALA A 137 16.92 9.72 -2.78
N ASP A 138 15.71 9.36 -3.24
CA ASP A 138 15.19 9.77 -4.55
C ASP A 138 14.60 11.20 -4.57
N GLY A 139 14.65 11.92 -3.45
CA GLY A 139 14.11 13.27 -3.30
C GLY A 139 12.60 13.31 -3.02
N THR A 140 11.96 12.17 -2.82
CA THR A 140 10.53 12.05 -2.50
C THR A 140 10.31 11.37 -1.14
N SER A 141 9.16 11.59 -0.52
CA SER A 141 8.80 10.98 0.77
C SER A 141 8.29 9.53 0.64
N ARG A 142 8.30 8.96 -0.56
CA ARG A 142 7.68 7.66 -0.87
C ARG A 142 8.30 6.50 -0.10
N PHE A 143 9.62 6.46 -0.04
CA PHE A 143 10.34 5.44 0.72
C PHE A 143 10.00 5.51 2.22
N LEU A 144 9.95 6.73 2.77
CA LEU A 144 9.58 6.99 4.17
C LEU A 144 8.13 6.57 4.45
N GLN A 145 7.20 6.91 3.56
CA GLN A 145 5.79 6.53 3.64
C GLN A 145 5.61 5.00 3.67
N CYS A 146 6.29 4.27 2.77
CA CYS A 146 6.25 2.81 2.76
C CYS A 146 6.81 2.21 4.05
N CYS A 147 7.95 2.71 4.54
CA CYS A 147 8.52 2.25 5.80
C CYS A 147 7.56 2.47 6.98
N ASN A 148 6.86 3.61 6.99
CA ASN A 148 5.86 3.90 8.01
C ASN A 148 4.69 2.91 7.95
N MET A 149 4.12 2.69 6.76
CA MET A 149 2.99 1.76 6.60
C MET A 149 3.36 0.32 6.93
N LEU A 150 4.54 -0.16 6.50
CA LEU A 150 5.05 -1.49 6.88
C LEU A 150 5.18 -1.61 8.40
N GLY A 151 5.75 -0.60 9.06
CA GLY A 151 5.84 -0.56 10.52
C GLY A 151 4.47 -0.70 11.19
N HIS A 152 3.47 0.06 10.73
CA HIS A 152 2.10 -0.07 11.24
C HIS A 152 1.49 -1.46 11.03
N CYS A 153 1.68 -2.07 9.85
CA CYS A 153 1.20 -3.42 9.59
C CYS A 153 1.83 -4.44 10.56
N PHE A 154 3.14 -4.34 10.82
CA PHE A 154 3.81 -5.23 11.77
C PHE A 154 3.37 -4.99 13.23
N VAL A 155 3.09 -3.74 13.62
CA VAL A 155 2.47 -3.45 14.94
C VAL A 155 1.10 -4.11 15.05
N GLN A 156 0.27 -4.05 14.00
CA GLN A 156 -1.05 -4.70 13.99
C GLN A 156 -0.97 -6.23 14.12
N LYS A 157 0.15 -6.83 13.66
CA LYS A 157 0.45 -8.26 13.81
C LYS A 157 1.16 -8.62 15.12
N ASP A 158 1.36 -7.67 16.04
CA ASP A 158 2.15 -7.83 17.27
C ASP A 158 3.62 -8.26 17.02
N MET A 159 4.14 -7.97 15.82
CA MET A 159 5.52 -8.24 15.41
C MET A 159 6.39 -6.98 15.62
N LEU A 160 6.57 -6.60 16.88
CA LEU A 160 7.13 -5.29 17.25
C LEU A 160 8.59 -5.10 16.80
N GLU A 161 9.42 -6.14 16.80
CA GLU A 161 10.80 -6.05 16.33
C GLU A 161 10.89 -5.75 14.83
N ALA A 162 9.99 -6.34 14.04
CA ALA A 162 9.90 -6.07 12.61
C ALA A 162 9.43 -4.62 12.36
N ALA A 163 8.46 -4.14 13.15
CA ALA A 163 8.01 -2.75 13.09
C ALA A 163 9.16 -1.77 13.40
N ILE A 164 9.90 -2.01 14.49
CA ILE A 164 11.08 -1.22 14.88
C ILE A 164 12.11 -1.17 13.75
N MET A 165 12.38 -2.30 13.09
CA MET A 165 13.31 -2.35 11.97
C MET A 165 12.87 -1.46 10.81
N TRP A 166 11.59 -1.48 10.43
CA TRP A 166 11.05 -0.64 9.35
C TRP A 166 11.01 0.85 9.71
N PHE A 167 10.59 1.21 10.92
CA PHE A 167 10.62 2.61 11.35
C PHE A 167 12.06 3.16 11.37
N LYS A 168 13.04 2.39 11.86
CA LYS A 168 14.46 2.76 11.80
C LYS A 168 14.97 2.89 10.37
N LYS A 169 14.54 2.01 9.46
CA LYS A 169 14.88 2.09 8.04
C LYS A 169 14.39 3.41 7.43
N GLY A 170 13.15 3.81 7.73
CA GLY A 170 12.60 5.10 7.29
C GLY A 170 13.36 6.30 7.87
N LEU A 171 13.71 6.27 9.17
CA LEU A 171 14.52 7.32 9.81
C LEU A 171 15.95 7.43 9.28
N SER A 172 16.46 6.37 8.63
CA SER A 172 17.79 6.36 8.02
C SER A 172 17.82 6.90 6.59
N ALA A 173 16.65 7.05 5.96
CA ALA A 173 16.51 7.67 4.64
C ALA A 173 16.86 9.17 4.77
N PRO A 174 17.75 9.75 3.96
CA PRO A 174 18.13 11.16 4.07
C PRO A 174 17.16 12.08 3.33
N GLY A 175 17.18 13.37 3.69
CA GLY A 175 16.53 14.42 2.90
C GLY A 175 15.08 14.74 3.28
N HIS A 176 14.54 14.17 4.35
CA HIS A 176 13.23 14.54 4.88
C HIS A 176 13.32 15.61 5.96
N SER A 177 12.22 16.34 6.13
CA SER A 177 12.05 17.33 7.20
C SER A 177 11.96 16.67 8.57
N GLU A 178 12.25 17.44 9.63
CA GLU A 178 12.09 16.96 11.00
C GLU A 178 10.64 16.58 11.31
N ASP A 179 9.66 17.28 10.73
CA ASP A 179 8.23 17.00 10.88
C ASP A 179 7.87 15.62 10.29
N GLU A 180 8.44 15.26 9.13
CA GLU A 180 8.25 13.94 8.52
C GLU A 180 8.87 12.81 9.35
N TYR A 181 10.08 13.01 9.88
CA TYR A 181 10.69 12.02 10.78
C TYR A 181 9.98 11.94 12.13
N GLN A 182 9.36 13.02 12.59
CA GLN A 182 8.71 13.07 13.90
C GLN A 182 7.61 12.00 14.02
N ALA A 183 6.85 11.77 12.95
CA ALA A 183 5.86 10.69 12.90
C ALA A 183 6.51 9.32 13.14
N LEU A 184 7.57 8.99 12.40
CA LEU A 184 8.26 7.71 12.56
C LEU A 184 8.91 7.55 13.93
N ARG A 185 9.46 8.63 14.51
CA ARG A 185 10.03 8.60 15.87
C ARG A 185 8.94 8.30 16.92
N TYR A 186 7.74 8.86 16.75
CA TYR A 186 6.61 8.58 17.64
C TYR A 186 6.15 7.13 17.55
N GLU A 187 6.02 6.60 16.33
CA GLU A 187 5.65 5.19 16.12
C GLU A 187 6.74 4.23 16.63
N LEU A 188 8.02 4.55 16.40
CA LEU A 188 9.15 3.78 16.92
C LEU A 188 9.16 3.73 18.44
N ALA A 189 8.90 4.86 19.11
CA ALA A 189 8.77 4.92 20.55
C ALA A 189 7.60 4.07 21.06
N GLY A 190 6.47 4.07 20.35
CA GLY A 190 5.31 3.22 20.63
C GLY A 190 5.62 1.73 20.49
N ALA A 191 6.35 1.34 19.43
CA ALA A 191 6.77 -0.04 19.23
C ALA A 191 7.74 -0.52 20.34
N TYR A 192 8.68 0.33 20.76
CA TYR A 192 9.54 0.04 21.92
C TYR A 192 8.76 -0.04 23.23
N GLU A 193 7.75 0.83 23.43
CA GLU A 193 6.85 0.75 24.59
C GLU A 193 6.11 -0.60 24.62
N GLY A 194 5.58 -1.04 23.47
CA GLY A 194 4.90 -2.33 23.34
C GLY A 194 5.82 -3.52 23.63
N LEU A 195 7.08 -3.44 23.21
CA LEU A 195 8.09 -4.47 23.47
C LEU A 195 8.53 -4.51 24.94
N GLY A 196 8.20 -3.46 25.72
CA GLY A 196 8.61 -3.31 27.11
C GLY A 196 9.99 -2.68 27.29
N ASP A 197 10.65 -2.24 26.21
CA ASP A 197 11.90 -1.48 26.29
C ASP A 197 11.60 -0.01 26.63
N VAL A 198 11.33 0.22 27.92
CA VAL A 198 11.00 1.53 28.47
C VAL A 198 12.13 2.54 28.25
N ALA A 199 13.39 2.10 28.21
CA ALA A 199 14.53 2.99 28.04
C ALA A 199 14.55 3.61 26.63
N GLN A 200 14.43 2.77 25.59
CA GLN A 200 14.36 3.25 24.21
C GLN A 200 13.08 4.04 23.94
N ALA A 201 11.93 3.59 24.47
CA ALA A 201 10.67 4.32 24.33
C ALA A 201 10.77 5.75 24.90
N GLN A 202 11.34 5.91 26.11
CA GLN A 202 11.55 7.22 26.72
C GLN A 202 12.47 8.11 25.89
N GLN A 203 13.55 7.55 25.33
CA GLN A 203 14.49 8.28 24.48
C GLN A 203 13.76 8.88 23.27
N TYR A 204 13.10 8.04 22.46
CA TYR A 204 12.47 8.50 21.23
C TYR A 204 11.27 9.43 21.48
N TYR A 205 10.46 9.18 22.52
CA TYR A 205 9.42 10.15 22.89
C TYR A 205 9.99 11.49 23.36
N THR A 206 11.18 11.51 23.98
CA THR A 206 11.84 12.76 24.38
C THR A 206 12.33 13.53 23.15
N GLU A 207 12.86 12.84 22.14
CA GLU A 207 13.23 13.45 20.86
C GLU A 207 11.99 14.07 20.17
N VAL A 208 10.87 13.35 20.12
CA VAL A 208 9.60 13.88 19.57
C VAL A 208 9.13 15.12 20.32
N TYR A 209 9.16 15.08 21.67
CA TYR A 209 8.77 16.22 22.52
C TYR A 209 9.67 17.44 22.32
N GLY A 210 10.96 17.22 22.03
CA GLY A 210 11.92 18.28 21.76
C GLY A 210 11.66 19.03 20.45
N VAL A 211 11.03 18.37 19.46
CA VAL A 211 10.63 18.98 18.19
C VAL A 211 9.30 19.71 18.31
N ASP A 212 8.26 19.03 18.81
CA ASP A 212 6.96 19.65 19.13
C ASP A 212 6.38 19.06 20.42
N VAL A 213 6.21 19.95 21.40
CA VAL A 213 5.67 19.66 22.73
C VAL A 213 4.21 19.20 22.68
N ASN A 214 3.47 19.60 21.66
CA ASN A 214 2.05 19.27 21.47
C ASN A 214 1.83 18.13 20.48
N TYR A 215 2.89 17.43 20.06
CA TYR A 215 2.79 16.35 19.09
C TYR A 215 2.04 15.15 19.67
N ARG A 216 0.76 14.99 19.27
CA ARG A 216 -0.11 13.89 19.73
C ARG A 216 -0.11 13.79 21.26
N GLU A 217 0.01 12.58 21.82
CA GLU A 217 0.00 12.33 23.26
C GLU A 217 1.41 12.21 23.87
N VAL A 218 2.45 12.75 23.22
CA VAL A 218 3.85 12.53 23.63
C VAL A 218 4.14 12.91 25.09
N ALA A 219 3.55 14.01 25.58
CA ALA A 219 3.71 14.46 26.96
C ALA A 219 3.13 13.45 27.96
N GLU A 220 1.96 12.89 27.65
CA GLU A 220 1.31 11.87 28.47
C GLU A 220 2.10 10.56 28.45
N LYS A 221 2.54 10.12 27.26
CA LYS A 221 3.39 8.94 27.07
C LYS A 221 4.64 9.00 27.95
N LEU A 222 5.36 10.12 27.93
CA LEU A 222 6.55 10.30 28.78
C LEU A 222 6.24 10.25 30.27
N GLN A 223 5.13 10.86 30.71
CA GLN A 223 4.72 10.80 32.12
C GLN A 223 4.39 9.37 32.55
N ASN A 224 3.69 8.62 31.71
CA ASN A 224 3.31 7.23 32.00
C ASN A 224 4.54 6.32 32.05
N LEU A 225 5.49 6.45 31.13
CA LEU A 225 6.73 5.68 31.16
C LEU A 225 7.60 5.99 32.38
N ARG A 226 7.60 7.22 32.90
CA ARG A 226 8.34 7.58 34.13
C ARG A 226 7.77 6.90 35.37
N LYS A 227 6.48 6.57 35.39
CA LYS A 227 5.81 5.85 36.48
C LYS A 227 6.05 4.33 36.45
N LYS A 228 6.47 3.78 35.31
CA LYS A 228 6.77 2.35 35.12
C LYS A 228 8.19 1.94 35.57
N LYS A 229 9.00 2.87 36.08
CA LYS A 229 10.31 2.59 36.70
C LYS A 229 10.15 2.00 38.10
#